data_AF-A0A951SZ33-F1
#
_entry.id   AF-A0A951SZ33-F1
#
_cell.length_a   1.000
_cell.length_b   1.000
_cell.length_c   1.000
_cell.angle_alpha   90.00
_cell.angle_beta   90.00
_cell.angle_gamma   90.00
#
_symmetry.space_group_name_H-M   'P 1'
#
loop_
_entity.id
_entity.type
_entity.pdbx_description
1 polymer ?
#
loop_
_entity_poly.entity_id
_entity_poly.type
_entity_poly.pdbx_seq_one_letter_code
_entity_poly.pdbx_strand_id
1 'polypeptide(L)'
;TMLDYEILERGRSKLFAKIPYRIMVSLLSETSQYADLEEFSMKIGAGDRLISSELDKYIEPKHRDGSVTVRIYVTGTFVIVQPPLGNGRAVTVDDCVRKLEQRGVTNYNQSHIESAVKDQNSELYKVAEYQPHPEHDSNCRVEITPDEMKAYITITAPKKGGRDLQVGDIVNSLKAHGVVIGFKEDEIAQALAQDRYMQDILAAEGVPVKHGKDASIDYKVKVKREMELKEDDQGKVDFKELHLVENVVTGQILAEKIPAEKGIPGKTLFNKVNPARDGKDIDLKPGKNTILSQDGNKLSAEINGQVVLINSRLTVESVYRVTNDVGPKSGNVMFLGSVHVGGNVLDNYEVKAAGNIEIRGAVQKAKVEGEGDVIIQSGIVGRDEAVIESTGGSVIAKFIQSAKIVAAQDVVVQESIMHSFVEAGNQIICAGRRAQIVGGTIRATKEVQARILGSQAYTATHITVGTDPRILNQYEDITKLLLETDTSLKEKQREK
;
A
#
# COMPACT_ATOMS: atom_id res chain seq x y z
N THR A 1 24.51 34.99 16.96
CA THR A 1 24.29 34.10 18.13
C THR A 1 23.49 34.86 19.15
N MET A 2 22.22 34.49 19.36
CA MET A 2 21.42 35.12 20.42
C MET A 2 21.83 34.54 21.76
N LEU A 3 21.99 35.40 22.76
CA LEU A 3 22.30 35.02 24.13
C LEU A 3 20.98 35.05 24.92
N ASP A 4 20.64 33.94 25.56
CA ASP A 4 19.61 33.91 26.59
C ASP A 4 20.29 34.03 27.95
N TYR A 5 19.59 34.60 28.94
CA TYR A 5 20.15 34.66 30.28
C TYR A 5 19.10 34.52 31.37
N GLU A 6 19.50 33.87 32.45
CA GLU A 6 18.70 33.72 33.67
C GLU A 6 19.37 34.46 34.82
N ILE A 7 18.60 35.29 35.53
CA ILE A 7 19.08 36.01 36.71
C ILE A 7 18.99 35.08 37.91
N LEU A 8 20.12 34.48 38.28
CA LEU A 8 20.22 33.59 39.44
C LEU A 8 20.15 34.38 40.76
N GLU A 9 20.81 35.54 40.84
CA GLU A 9 20.75 36.44 42.00
C GLU A 9 20.72 37.91 41.57
N ARG A 10 19.74 38.68 42.07
CA ARG A 10 19.61 40.13 41.81
C ARG A 10 20.59 40.92 42.69
N GLY A 11 21.41 41.76 42.07
CA GLY A 11 22.35 42.62 42.79
C GLY A 11 21.65 43.60 43.74
N ARG A 12 22.28 43.90 44.89
CA ARG A 12 21.81 44.91 45.86
C ARG A 12 22.97 45.79 46.33
N SER A 13 22.69 47.08 46.49
CA SER A 13 23.65 48.05 47.04
C SER A 13 23.35 48.28 48.52
N LYS A 14 24.33 48.08 49.41
CA LYS A 14 24.29 48.54 50.81
C LYS A 14 25.33 49.65 51.01
N LEU A 15 25.15 50.44 52.08
CA LEU A 15 25.90 51.68 52.38
C LEU A 15 27.44 51.58 52.28
N PHE A 16 28.02 50.37 52.33
CA PHE A 16 29.47 50.14 52.26
C PHE A 16 29.91 49.00 51.30
N ALA A 17 29.01 48.38 50.52
CA ALA A 17 29.40 47.37 49.51
C ALA A 17 28.30 47.12 48.47
N LYS A 18 28.69 46.87 47.21
CA LYS A 18 27.81 46.43 46.12
C LYS A 18 27.94 44.93 45.91
N ILE A 19 26.82 44.21 45.99
CA ILE A 19 26.74 42.79 45.61
C ILE A 19 26.42 42.75 44.10
N PRO A 20 27.30 42.20 43.24
CA PRO A 20 27.07 42.15 41.81
C PRO A 20 25.95 41.18 41.45
N TYR A 21 25.37 41.35 40.26
CA TYR A 21 24.42 40.39 39.70
C TYR A 21 25.12 39.06 39.41
N ARG A 22 24.43 37.95 39.65
CA ARG A 22 24.85 36.63 39.19
C ARG A 22 23.87 36.18 38.12
N ILE A 23 24.34 36.15 36.88
CA ILE A 23 23.56 35.73 35.71
C ILE A 23 24.19 34.50 35.09
N MET A 24 23.35 33.59 34.60
CA MET A 24 23.76 32.48 33.76
C MET A 24 23.46 32.86 32.32
N VAL A 25 24.48 32.89 31.46
CA VAL A 25 24.33 33.25 30.05
C VAL A 25 24.46 31.97 29.24
N SER A 26 23.43 31.69 28.43
CA SER A 26 23.35 30.53 27.56
C SER A 26 23.47 30.96 26.11
N LEU A 27 24.33 30.29 25.36
CA LEU A 27 24.33 30.38 23.90
C LEU A 27 23.21 29.49 23.38
N LEU A 28 22.24 30.07 22.67
CA LEU A 28 21.31 29.28 21.87
C LEU A 28 22.11 28.70 20.68
N SER A 29 22.59 27.47 20.83
CA SER A 29 23.21 26.69 19.74
C SER A 29 22.16 25.78 19.11
N GLU A 30 22.01 25.83 17.79
CA GLU A 30 21.04 25.09 16.95
C GLU A 30 21.22 23.55 16.94
N THR A 31 21.72 22.89 17.99
CA THR A 31 22.02 21.45 17.83
C THR A 31 22.01 20.55 19.07
N SER A 32 22.04 21.06 20.30
CA SER A 32 22.46 20.18 21.42
C SER A 32 21.39 19.78 22.44
N GLN A 33 20.13 20.24 22.35
CA GLN A 33 19.12 19.94 23.38
C GLN A 33 18.09 18.88 22.99
N TYR A 34 18.14 18.34 21.76
CA TYR A 34 17.12 17.41 21.25
C TYR A 34 17.66 16.09 20.67
N ALA A 35 18.94 15.78 20.90
CA ALA A 35 19.55 14.52 20.43
C ALA A 35 18.78 13.27 20.91
N ASP A 36 18.27 13.30 22.14
CA ASP A 36 17.50 12.20 22.73
C ASP A 36 16.13 12.00 22.06
N LEU A 37 15.56 13.07 21.47
CA LEU A 37 14.27 13.06 20.77
C LEU A 37 14.42 12.60 19.31
N GLU A 38 15.54 12.90 18.66
CA GLU A 38 15.89 12.34 17.35
C GLU A 38 16.07 10.81 17.44
N GLU A 39 16.75 10.32 18.48
CA GLU A 39 16.90 8.88 18.74
C GLU A 39 15.55 8.18 19.00
N PHE A 40 14.63 8.87 19.66
CA PHE A 40 13.28 8.37 19.93
C PHE A 40 12.41 8.32 18.66
N SER A 41 12.50 9.34 17.78
CA SER A 41 11.77 9.40 16.52
C SER A 41 12.17 8.28 15.54
N MET A 42 13.46 7.93 15.49
CA MET A 42 13.98 6.80 14.73
C MET A 42 13.43 5.46 15.22
N LYS A 43 13.20 5.30 16.53
CA LYS A 43 12.69 4.06 17.13
C LYS A 43 11.19 3.82 16.85
N ILE A 44 10.42 4.85 16.52
CA ILE A 44 8.96 4.75 16.28
C ILE A 44 8.55 4.81 14.81
N GLY A 45 9.52 4.80 13.87
CA GLY A 45 9.26 4.67 12.43
C GLY A 45 8.55 5.87 11.77
N ALA A 46 8.42 6.99 12.49
CA ALA A 46 7.89 8.23 11.95
C ALA A 46 9.02 9.00 11.24
N GLY A 47 9.35 8.58 10.01
CA GLY A 47 10.36 9.27 9.20
C GLY A 47 10.12 10.78 9.09
N ASP A 48 11.17 11.57 9.33
CA ASP A 48 11.35 13.01 9.09
C ASP A 48 10.24 14.00 9.49
N ARG A 49 9.17 13.58 10.17
CA ARG A 49 8.00 14.44 10.45
C ARG A 49 8.05 15.21 11.76
N LEU A 50 9.12 15.10 12.53
CA LEU A 50 9.35 15.90 13.73
C LEU A 50 10.78 16.42 13.68
N ILE A 51 11.03 17.38 12.80
CA ILE A 51 12.37 17.96 12.65
C ILE A 51 12.60 18.89 13.84
N SER A 52 13.59 18.56 14.65
CA SER A 52 14.17 19.38 15.74
C SER A 52 14.35 20.85 15.33
N SER A 53 14.76 21.09 14.07
CA SER A 53 14.91 22.42 13.48
C SER A 53 13.63 23.27 13.37
N GLU A 54 12.43 22.66 13.37
CA GLU A 54 11.17 23.42 13.41
C GLU A 54 10.79 23.83 14.83
N LEU A 55 11.22 23.09 15.85
CA LEU A 55 11.00 23.43 17.26
C LEU A 55 11.90 24.56 17.75
N ASP A 56 13.11 24.71 17.21
CA ASP A 56 13.99 25.85 17.49
C ASP A 56 13.35 27.20 17.13
N LYS A 57 12.44 27.21 16.15
CA LYS A 57 11.65 28.41 15.78
C LYS A 57 10.66 28.83 16.86
N TYR A 58 10.35 27.97 17.83
CA TYR A 58 9.40 28.22 18.92
C TYR A 58 10.06 28.49 20.28
N ILE A 59 11.40 28.44 20.38
CA ILE A 59 12.13 28.77 21.60
C ILE A 59 12.46 30.27 21.58
N GLU A 60 11.55 31.08 22.14
CA GLU A 60 11.81 32.51 22.33
C GLU A 60 12.63 32.73 23.62
N PRO A 61 13.74 33.50 23.58
CA PRO A 61 14.54 33.78 24.77
C PRO A 61 13.70 34.52 25.82
N LYS A 62 13.83 34.17 27.10
CA LYS A 62 13.06 34.82 28.18
C LYS A 62 13.46 36.28 28.35
N HIS A 63 14.75 36.58 28.17
CA HIS A 63 15.29 37.93 28.26
C HIS A 63 16.31 38.18 27.14
N ARG A 64 16.22 39.33 26.48
CA ARG A 64 17.16 39.74 25.42
C ARG A 64 17.38 41.24 25.48
N ASP A 65 18.63 41.68 25.50
CA ASP A 65 18.96 43.11 25.40
C ASP A 65 18.47 43.67 24.06
N GLY A 66 18.10 44.96 24.07
CA GLY A 66 17.81 45.66 22.84
C GLY A 66 19.07 45.76 21.97
N SER A 67 18.88 45.72 20.65
CA SER A 67 20.00 45.69 19.70
C SER A 67 19.95 46.87 18.75
N VAL A 68 21.12 47.31 18.29
CA VAL A 68 21.25 48.35 17.28
C VAL A 68 21.87 47.79 16.02
N THR A 69 21.15 47.89 14.93
CA THR A 69 21.67 47.60 13.58
C THR A 69 21.75 48.89 12.80
N VAL A 70 22.87 49.10 12.11
CA VAL A 70 23.09 50.24 11.22
C VAL A 70 23.17 49.71 9.79
N ARG A 71 22.33 50.25 8.91
CA ARG A 71 22.31 49.92 7.49
C ARG A 71 22.58 51.17 6.66
N ILE A 72 23.55 51.10 5.78
CA ILE A 72 23.93 52.19 4.88
C ILE A 72 23.40 51.82 3.49
N TYR A 73 22.44 52.57 2.97
CA TYR A 73 21.88 52.38 1.63
C TYR A 73 22.11 53.63 0.79
N VAL A 74 21.86 53.55 -0.53
CA VAL A 74 21.90 54.73 -1.43
C VAL A 74 20.97 55.86 -1.00
N THR A 75 19.88 55.53 -0.30
CA THR A 75 18.89 56.49 0.19
C THR A 75 19.27 57.17 1.51
N GLY A 76 20.34 56.71 2.17
CA GLY A 76 20.80 57.24 3.45
C GLY A 76 21.36 56.18 4.40
N THR A 77 21.82 56.62 5.56
CA THR A 77 22.16 55.75 6.69
C THR A 77 20.96 55.62 7.61
N PHE A 78 20.64 54.39 7.97
CA PHE A 78 19.51 54.04 8.82
C PHE A 78 19.98 53.34 10.09
N VAL A 79 19.31 53.65 11.19
CA VAL A 79 19.45 52.95 12.47
C VAL A 79 18.15 52.17 12.70
N ILE A 80 18.29 50.91 13.09
CA ILE A 80 17.21 50.02 13.49
C ILE A 80 17.44 49.69 14.97
N VAL A 81 16.50 50.09 15.81
CA VAL A 81 16.52 49.82 17.25
C VAL A 81 15.53 48.70 17.52
N GLN A 82 16.06 47.51 17.84
CA GLN A 82 15.24 46.40 18.29
C GLN A 82 14.98 46.53 19.79
N PRO A 83 13.71 46.40 20.24
CA PRO A 83 13.38 46.55 21.64
C PRO A 83 13.95 45.38 22.47
N PRO A 84 14.25 45.62 23.76
CA PRO A 84 14.59 44.54 24.67
C PRO A 84 13.38 43.62 24.90
N LEU A 85 13.66 42.35 25.19
CA LEU A 85 12.67 41.36 25.62
C LEU A 85 12.86 41.06 27.11
N GLY A 86 11.76 41.03 27.87
CA GLY A 86 11.80 40.76 29.32
C GLY A 86 12.61 41.79 30.12
N ASN A 87 13.67 41.34 30.80
CA ASN A 87 14.55 42.20 31.62
C ASN A 87 15.78 42.73 30.84
N GLY A 88 15.74 42.66 29.50
CA GLY A 88 16.83 43.15 28.65
C GLY A 88 17.10 44.64 28.84
N ARG A 89 18.36 45.04 28.71
CA ARG A 89 18.74 46.45 28.74
C ARG A 89 18.20 47.16 27.50
N ALA A 90 17.49 48.27 27.71
CA ALA A 90 17.07 49.15 26.62
C ALA A 90 18.27 49.81 25.95
N VAL A 91 18.16 50.00 24.63
CA VAL A 91 19.16 50.71 23.83
C VAL A 91 19.22 52.17 24.26
N THR A 92 20.42 52.73 24.37
CA THR A 92 20.63 54.17 24.59
C THR A 92 21.07 54.89 23.31
N VAL A 93 21.00 56.22 23.33
CA VAL A 93 21.53 57.05 22.23
C VAL A 93 23.04 56.78 22.03
N ASP A 94 23.80 56.62 23.12
CA ASP A 94 25.24 56.30 23.07
C ASP A 94 25.51 54.94 22.41
N ASP A 95 24.63 53.95 22.59
CA ASP A 95 24.72 52.67 21.90
C ASP A 95 24.59 52.83 20.38
N CYS A 96 23.68 53.70 19.94
CA CYS A 96 23.48 54.02 18.54
C CYS A 96 24.66 54.77 17.95
N VAL A 97 25.16 55.80 18.64
CA VAL A 97 26.34 56.59 18.23
C VAL A 97 27.55 55.69 18.08
N ARG A 98 27.84 54.86 19.08
CA ARG A 98 28.96 53.90 19.02
C ARG A 98 28.84 52.94 17.83
N LYS A 99 27.63 52.48 17.50
CA LYS A 99 27.40 51.59 16.35
C LYS A 99 27.59 52.32 15.01
N LEU A 100 27.16 53.58 14.92
CA LEU A 100 27.37 54.46 13.77
C LEU A 100 28.88 54.73 13.54
N GLU A 101 29.62 55.06 14.59
CA GLU A 101 31.07 55.27 14.54
C GLU A 101 31.83 54.00 14.13
N GLN A 102 31.42 52.82 14.63
CA GLN A 102 31.96 51.53 14.21
C GLN A 102 31.74 51.27 12.72
N ARG A 103 30.61 51.73 12.17
CA ARG A 103 30.30 51.69 10.74
C ARG A 103 30.90 52.85 9.95
N GLY A 104 31.68 53.74 10.57
CA GLY A 104 32.37 54.84 9.90
C GLY A 104 31.48 56.06 9.60
N VAL A 105 30.32 56.18 10.25
CA VAL A 105 29.38 57.29 10.05
C VAL A 105 29.54 58.31 11.17
N THR A 106 30.06 59.49 10.85
CA THR A 106 30.35 60.56 11.82
C THR A 106 29.42 61.78 11.70
N ASN A 107 28.72 61.93 10.57
CA ASN A 107 27.83 63.05 10.30
C ASN A 107 26.37 62.58 10.32
N TYR A 108 25.77 62.54 11.52
CA TYR A 108 24.41 62.05 11.75
C TYR A 108 23.55 63.09 12.47
N ASN A 109 22.23 63.01 12.28
CA ASN A 109 21.23 63.85 12.93
C ASN A 109 20.83 63.24 14.28
N GLN A 110 21.23 63.90 15.37
CA GLN A 110 20.98 63.45 16.73
C GLN A 110 19.48 63.34 17.07
N SER A 111 18.63 64.24 16.58
CA SER A 111 17.19 64.20 16.89
C SER A 111 16.48 62.97 16.29
N HIS A 112 16.98 62.48 15.15
CA HIS A 112 16.45 61.26 14.52
C HIS A 112 16.90 60.00 15.28
N ILE A 113 18.10 60.00 15.87
CA ILE A 113 18.57 58.91 16.74
C ILE A 113 17.73 58.89 18.03
N GLU A 114 17.48 60.04 18.64
CA GLU A 114 16.63 60.16 19.82
C GLU A 114 15.20 59.64 19.55
N SER A 115 14.66 59.91 18.36
CA SER A 115 13.36 59.38 17.92
C SER A 115 13.39 57.86 17.76
N ALA A 116 14.42 57.29 17.11
CA ALA A 116 14.58 55.84 16.96
C ALA A 116 14.67 55.10 18.29
N VAL A 117 15.39 55.67 19.26
CA VAL A 117 15.56 55.12 20.62
C VAL A 117 14.29 55.27 21.46
N LYS A 118 13.47 56.29 21.20
CA LYS A 118 12.19 56.49 21.89
C LYS A 118 11.12 55.52 21.40
N ASP A 119 11.05 55.30 20.08
CA ASP A 119 9.98 54.52 19.46
C ASP A 119 10.24 53.01 19.54
N GLN A 120 11.50 52.55 19.43
CA GLN A 120 11.94 51.14 19.57
C GLN A 120 11.08 50.11 18.82
N ASN A 121 10.56 50.48 17.65
CA ASN A 121 9.60 49.69 16.88
C ASN A 121 10.26 48.80 15.81
N SER A 122 11.59 48.69 15.80
CA SER A 122 12.37 47.98 14.78
C SER A 122 12.21 48.50 13.34
N GLU A 123 11.75 49.74 13.17
CA GLU A 123 11.68 50.40 11.86
C GLU A 123 12.99 51.09 11.46
N LEU A 124 13.09 51.50 10.20
CA LEU A 124 14.26 52.17 9.61
C LEU A 124 14.19 53.68 9.87
N TYR A 125 15.03 54.21 10.76
CA TYR A 125 15.15 55.65 11.00
C TYR A 125 16.33 56.22 10.20
N LYS A 126 16.07 57.10 9.24
CA LYS A 126 17.13 57.78 8.47
C LYS A 126 17.84 58.80 9.36
N VAL A 127 19.11 58.57 9.66
CA VAL A 127 19.91 59.41 10.57
C VAL A 127 21.03 60.16 9.86
N ALA A 128 21.43 59.77 8.66
CA ALA A 128 22.41 60.51 7.88
C ALA A 128 22.15 60.36 6.38
N GLU A 129 22.67 61.29 5.58
CA GLU A 129 22.75 61.12 4.13
C GLU A 129 23.86 60.12 3.77
N TYR A 130 23.69 59.43 2.64
CA TYR A 130 24.70 58.51 2.13
C TYR A 130 25.91 59.27 1.61
N GLN A 131 27.10 58.89 2.05
CA GLN A 131 28.37 59.40 1.52
C GLN A 131 29.01 58.27 0.73
N PRO A 132 29.09 58.37 -0.62
CA PRO A 132 29.61 57.30 -1.45
C PRO A 132 31.07 56.95 -1.12
N HIS A 133 31.31 55.66 -0.88
CA HIS A 133 32.65 55.08 -0.78
C HIS A 133 32.65 53.72 -1.50
N PRO A 134 32.63 53.73 -2.85
CA PRO A 134 32.38 52.53 -3.65
C PRO A 134 33.36 51.38 -3.37
N GLU A 135 34.63 51.69 -3.09
CA GLU A 135 35.67 50.73 -2.68
C GLU A 135 35.40 49.99 -1.36
N HIS A 136 34.47 50.49 -0.54
CA HIS A 136 34.09 49.93 0.75
C HIS A 136 32.71 49.26 0.72
N ASP A 137 31.95 49.43 -0.36
CA ASP A 137 30.61 48.87 -0.49
C ASP A 137 30.61 47.34 -0.46
N SER A 138 29.52 46.78 0.04
CA SER A 138 29.24 45.35 -0.03
C SER A 138 29.11 44.95 -1.50
N ASN A 139 29.64 43.77 -1.82
CA ASN A 139 29.52 43.20 -3.16
C ASN A 139 28.89 41.80 -3.09
N CYS A 140 28.36 41.36 -4.23
CA CYS A 140 27.74 40.06 -4.39
C CYS A 140 28.41 39.36 -5.57
N ARG A 141 28.98 38.19 -5.31
CA ARG A 141 29.47 37.27 -6.33
C ARG A 141 28.34 36.29 -6.67
N VAL A 142 28.04 36.16 -7.96
CA VAL A 142 27.05 35.20 -8.46
C VAL A 142 27.79 34.01 -9.06
N GLU A 143 27.43 32.81 -8.63
CA GLU A 143 27.89 31.57 -9.23
C GLU A 143 26.68 30.76 -9.71
N ILE A 144 26.66 30.47 -11.01
CA ILE A 144 25.60 29.67 -11.63
C ILE A 144 26.14 28.27 -11.87
N THR A 145 25.37 27.27 -11.48
CA THR A 145 25.76 25.87 -11.67
C THR A 145 25.87 25.53 -13.17
N PRO A 146 26.74 24.59 -13.58
CA PRO A 146 26.92 24.24 -14.99
C PRO A 146 25.65 23.72 -15.70
N ASP A 147 24.72 23.17 -14.94
CA ASP A 147 23.40 22.72 -15.43
C ASP A 147 22.39 23.86 -15.61
N GLU A 148 22.79 25.10 -15.28
CA GLU A 148 21.96 26.31 -15.35
C GLU A 148 20.71 26.30 -14.45
N MET A 149 20.66 25.38 -13.47
CA MET A 149 19.48 25.17 -12.64
C MET A 149 19.50 25.95 -11.32
N LYS A 150 20.67 26.32 -10.81
CA LYS A 150 20.80 27.02 -9.53
C LYS A 150 21.78 28.19 -9.64
N ALA A 151 21.45 29.29 -8.99
CA ALA A 151 22.33 30.43 -8.81
C ALA A 151 22.56 30.63 -7.33
N TYR A 152 23.83 30.53 -6.95
CA TYR A 152 24.31 30.84 -5.62
C TYR A 152 24.86 32.26 -5.60
N ILE A 153 24.64 32.94 -4.48
CA ILE A 153 25.26 34.23 -4.22
C ILE A 153 26.15 34.12 -3.00
N THR A 154 27.28 34.80 -3.05
CA THR A 154 28.16 35.00 -1.91
C THR A 154 28.26 36.50 -1.66
N ILE A 155 27.81 36.94 -0.49
CA ILE A 155 27.78 38.37 -0.11
C ILE A 155 29.02 38.70 0.70
N THR A 156 29.78 39.71 0.31
CA THR A 156 30.91 40.23 1.11
C THR A 156 30.43 41.38 1.99
N ALA A 157 30.77 41.36 3.27
CA ALA A 157 30.42 42.42 4.19
C ALA A 157 31.03 43.78 3.75
N PRO A 158 30.32 44.90 3.92
CA PRO A 158 30.88 46.22 3.64
C PRO A 158 31.99 46.57 4.63
N LYS A 159 32.96 47.36 4.17
CA LYS A 159 33.95 47.99 5.03
C LYS A 159 33.36 49.25 5.68
N LYS A 160 34.10 49.88 6.59
CA LYS A 160 33.65 51.12 7.26
C LYS A 160 33.27 52.20 6.24
N GLY A 161 32.09 52.78 6.38
CA GLY A 161 31.50 53.76 5.46
C GLY A 161 30.86 53.16 4.21
N GLY A 162 30.99 51.84 3.99
CA GLY A 162 30.45 51.16 2.83
C GLY A 162 28.96 50.85 2.94
N ARG A 163 28.30 50.84 1.79
CA ARG A 163 26.89 50.52 1.59
C ARG A 163 26.60 49.02 1.74
N ASP A 164 25.50 48.67 2.39
CA ASP A 164 24.93 47.32 2.41
C ASP A 164 24.10 47.04 1.14
N LEU A 165 24.07 45.77 0.72
CA LEU A 165 23.21 45.36 -0.39
C LEU A 165 21.74 45.24 0.03
N GLN A 166 20.85 45.54 -0.90
CA GLN A 166 19.42 45.28 -0.79
C GLN A 166 19.01 44.13 -1.72
N VAL A 167 17.84 43.53 -1.48
CA VAL A 167 17.30 42.44 -2.32
C VAL A 167 17.30 42.83 -3.79
N GLY A 168 16.90 44.07 -4.10
CA GLY A 168 16.91 44.61 -5.47
C GLY A 168 18.30 44.63 -6.11
N ASP A 169 19.36 44.91 -5.36
CA ASP A 169 20.74 44.90 -5.89
C ASP A 169 21.17 43.48 -6.27
N ILE A 170 20.82 42.49 -5.44
CA ILE A 170 21.13 41.09 -5.67
C ILE A 170 20.32 40.55 -6.86
N VAL A 171 19.02 40.85 -6.92
CA VAL A 171 18.16 40.48 -8.05
C VAL A 171 18.67 41.11 -9.35
N ASN A 172 19.09 42.37 -9.32
CA ASN A 172 19.68 43.03 -10.48
C ASN A 172 21.02 42.39 -10.88
N SER A 173 21.85 41.99 -9.91
CA SER A 173 23.08 41.24 -10.17
C SER A 173 22.77 39.90 -10.85
N LEU A 174 21.80 39.13 -10.34
CA LEU A 174 21.35 37.88 -10.96
C LEU A 174 20.83 38.09 -12.39
N LYS A 175 20.02 39.15 -12.61
CA LYS A 175 19.54 39.53 -13.95
C LYS A 175 20.67 39.92 -14.90
N ALA A 176 21.68 40.65 -14.41
CA ALA A 176 22.87 41.00 -15.19
C ALA A 176 23.69 39.77 -15.59
N HIS A 177 23.64 38.70 -14.79
CA HIS A 177 24.21 37.39 -15.13
C HIS A 177 23.28 36.52 -15.98
N GLY A 178 22.13 37.05 -16.42
CA GLY A 178 21.20 36.38 -17.35
C GLY A 178 20.06 35.59 -16.70
N VAL A 179 19.93 35.59 -15.37
CA VAL A 179 18.82 34.92 -14.68
C VAL A 179 17.50 35.64 -14.98
N VAL A 180 16.49 34.89 -15.43
CA VAL A 180 15.17 35.41 -15.84
C VAL A 180 14.06 34.96 -14.87
N ILE A 181 14.19 33.75 -14.30
CA ILE A 181 13.16 33.14 -13.46
C ILE A 181 13.75 32.58 -12.16
N GLY A 182 12.87 32.27 -11.21
CA GLY A 182 13.23 31.44 -10.05
C GLY A 182 13.90 32.19 -8.90
N PHE A 183 13.84 33.52 -8.87
CA PHE A 183 14.40 34.33 -7.78
C PHE A 183 13.78 33.94 -6.44
N LYS A 184 14.62 33.61 -5.46
CA LYS A 184 14.22 33.34 -4.08
C LYS A 184 14.38 34.60 -3.25
N GLU A 185 13.54 35.60 -3.54
CA GLU A 185 13.63 36.92 -2.89
C GLU A 185 13.52 36.84 -1.36
N ASP A 186 12.70 35.92 -0.83
CA ASP A 186 12.57 35.70 0.61
C ASP A 186 13.85 35.16 1.25
N GLU A 187 14.51 34.19 0.62
CA GLU A 187 15.80 33.63 1.07
C GLU A 187 16.91 34.69 1.02
N ILE A 188 16.93 35.50 -0.04
CA ILE A 188 17.86 36.63 -0.19
C ILE A 188 17.61 37.67 0.92
N ALA A 189 16.35 38.02 1.18
CA ALA A 189 15.97 38.97 2.23
C ALA A 189 16.37 38.46 3.61
N GLN A 190 16.14 37.18 3.88
CA GLN A 190 16.54 36.55 5.13
C GLN A 190 18.06 36.54 5.31
N ALA A 191 18.81 36.22 4.26
CA ALA A 191 20.27 36.20 4.32
C ALA A 191 20.87 37.60 4.59
N LEU A 192 20.30 38.65 3.97
CA LEU A 192 20.67 40.04 4.23
C LEU A 192 20.30 40.49 5.65
N ALA A 193 19.11 40.11 6.13
CA ALA A 193 18.67 40.46 7.48
C ALA A 193 19.54 39.80 8.56
N GLN A 194 20.00 38.58 8.32
CA GLN A 194 20.83 37.80 9.23
C GLN A 194 22.34 38.04 9.05
N ASP A 195 22.75 38.96 8.18
CA ASP A 195 24.16 39.26 7.92
C ASP A 195 24.98 37.99 7.54
N ARG A 196 24.37 37.09 6.74
CA ARG A 196 25.03 35.86 6.25
C ARG A 196 26.06 36.20 5.17
N TYR A 197 27.24 36.62 5.61
CA TYR A 197 28.36 36.94 4.73
C TYR A 197 29.27 35.73 4.49
N MET A 198 29.95 35.73 3.33
CA MET A 198 30.93 34.69 2.95
C MET A 198 30.36 33.26 2.96
N GLN A 199 29.07 33.13 2.73
CA GLN A 199 28.35 31.85 2.62
C GLN A 199 27.60 31.81 1.30
N ASP A 200 27.48 30.62 0.73
CA ASP A 200 26.73 30.41 -0.49
C ASP A 200 25.25 30.30 -0.19
N ILE A 201 24.47 31.25 -0.72
CA ILE A 201 23.03 31.33 -0.53
C ILE A 201 22.37 30.99 -1.86
N LEU A 202 21.43 30.05 -1.86
CA LEU A 202 20.65 29.72 -3.05
C LEU A 202 19.68 30.87 -3.36
N ALA A 203 20.04 31.70 -4.34
CA ALA A 203 19.34 32.94 -4.66
C ALA A 203 18.36 32.80 -5.83
N ALA A 204 18.59 31.82 -6.71
CA ALA A 204 17.59 31.45 -7.72
C ALA A 204 17.63 29.96 -8.04
N GLU A 205 16.46 29.39 -8.35
CA GLU A 205 16.32 27.99 -8.77
C GLU A 205 15.37 27.84 -9.97
N GLY A 206 15.83 27.11 -10.99
CA GLY A 206 15.04 26.76 -12.16
C GLY A 206 13.91 25.77 -11.84
N VAL A 207 13.01 25.57 -12.79
CA VAL A 207 11.93 24.58 -12.67
C VAL A 207 12.47 23.21 -13.07
N PRO A 208 12.58 22.23 -12.15
CA PRO A 208 13.11 20.92 -12.49
C PRO A 208 12.18 20.17 -13.47
N VAL A 209 12.79 19.41 -14.37
CA VAL A 209 12.05 18.51 -15.27
C VAL A 209 11.42 17.37 -14.48
N LYS A 210 10.17 17.02 -14.78
CA LYS A 210 9.51 15.82 -14.26
C LYS A 210 9.25 14.87 -15.41
N HIS A 211 9.94 13.74 -15.43
CA HIS A 211 9.67 12.70 -16.42
C HIS A 211 8.34 11.99 -16.11
N GLY A 212 7.62 11.62 -17.15
CA GLY A 212 6.44 10.79 -17.04
C GLY A 212 6.81 9.36 -16.64
N LYS A 213 5.96 8.72 -15.85
CA LYS A 213 6.08 7.30 -15.50
C LYS A 213 5.53 6.43 -16.63
N ASP A 214 6.23 5.33 -16.91
CA ASP A 214 5.79 4.32 -17.86
C ASP A 214 4.46 3.68 -17.41
N ALA A 215 3.65 3.26 -18.38
CA ALA A 215 2.45 2.49 -18.12
C ALA A 215 2.81 1.11 -17.56
N SER A 216 1.98 0.59 -16.65
CA SER A 216 2.19 -0.73 -16.05
C SER A 216 0.88 -1.51 -15.97
N ILE A 217 0.96 -2.83 -16.06
CA ILE A 217 -0.21 -3.70 -15.86
C ILE A 217 -0.21 -4.17 -14.41
N ASP A 218 -1.27 -3.81 -13.70
CA ASP A 218 -1.55 -4.28 -12.35
C ASP A 218 -2.42 -5.54 -12.43
N TYR A 219 -1.84 -6.68 -12.07
CA TYR A 219 -2.51 -7.98 -12.08
C TYR A 219 -3.29 -8.15 -10.77
N LYS A 220 -4.61 -8.30 -10.88
CA LYS A 220 -5.51 -8.50 -9.72
C LYS A 220 -5.65 -9.97 -9.31
N VAL A 221 -4.93 -10.85 -9.98
CA VAL A 221 -4.96 -12.31 -9.79
C VAL A 221 -3.53 -12.86 -9.70
N LYS A 222 -3.36 -13.97 -9.00
CA LYS A 222 -2.05 -14.61 -8.86
C LYS A 222 -1.67 -15.32 -10.16
N VAL A 223 -0.74 -14.73 -10.90
CA VAL A 223 -0.28 -15.27 -12.19
C VAL A 223 0.78 -16.37 -12.02
N LYS A 224 1.50 -16.38 -10.88
CA LYS A 224 2.49 -17.41 -10.56
C LYS A 224 1.89 -18.44 -9.60
N ARG A 225 2.12 -19.73 -9.91
CA ARG A 225 1.78 -20.85 -9.05
C ARG A 225 2.80 -20.94 -7.92
N GLU A 226 2.59 -20.19 -6.85
CA GLU A 226 3.31 -20.37 -5.61
C GLU A 226 2.48 -21.26 -4.68
N MET A 227 3.12 -22.26 -4.08
CA MET A 227 2.46 -23.20 -3.19
C MET A 227 2.30 -22.51 -1.83
N GLU A 228 1.10 -22.05 -1.53
CA GLU A 228 0.78 -21.45 -0.23
C GLU A 228 0.32 -22.54 0.73
N LEU A 229 1.18 -22.87 1.69
CA LEU A 229 0.82 -23.73 2.81
C LEU A 229 0.14 -22.88 3.87
N LYS A 230 -1.12 -23.20 4.20
CA LYS A 230 -1.82 -22.59 5.33
C LYS A 230 -1.42 -23.31 6.62
N GLU A 231 -0.88 -22.56 7.58
CA GLU A 231 -0.71 -22.99 8.96
C GLU A 231 -1.99 -22.63 9.74
N ASP A 232 -2.51 -23.55 10.53
CA ASP A 232 -3.58 -23.26 11.49
C ASP A 232 -3.05 -22.51 12.72
N ASP A 233 -3.94 -22.07 13.61
CA ASP A 233 -3.59 -21.37 14.86
C ASP A 233 -2.69 -22.18 15.81
N GLN A 234 -2.45 -23.47 15.51
CA GLN A 234 -1.54 -24.36 16.24
C GLN A 234 -0.24 -24.66 15.46
N GLY A 235 0.01 -24.00 14.34
CA GLY A 235 1.19 -24.18 13.49
C GLY A 235 1.21 -25.49 12.71
N LYS A 236 0.06 -26.18 12.57
CA LYS A 236 -0.06 -27.39 11.77
C LYS A 236 -0.43 -27.02 10.34
N VAL A 237 0.40 -27.46 9.40
CA VAL A 237 0.21 -27.23 7.97
C VAL A 237 -0.79 -28.23 7.39
N ASP A 238 -1.82 -27.75 6.69
CA ASP A 238 -2.71 -28.61 5.91
C ASP A 238 -2.16 -28.84 4.49
N PHE A 239 -1.53 -29.99 4.28
CA PHE A 239 -1.00 -30.41 2.99
C PHE A 239 -2.08 -30.77 1.95
N LYS A 240 -3.37 -30.73 2.30
CA LYS A 240 -4.47 -30.97 1.37
C LYS A 240 -4.97 -29.71 0.68
N GLU A 241 -4.83 -28.54 1.29
CA GLU A 241 -5.30 -27.26 0.72
C GLU A 241 -4.16 -26.46 0.07
N LEU A 242 -3.67 -26.96 -1.08
CA LEU A 242 -2.51 -26.38 -1.77
C LEU A 242 -2.83 -25.14 -2.63
N HIS A 243 -4.10 -24.73 -2.73
CA HIS A 243 -4.59 -23.56 -3.50
C HIS A 243 -3.93 -23.38 -4.89
N LEU A 244 -3.65 -24.48 -5.59
CA LEU A 244 -2.90 -24.49 -6.85
C LEU A 244 -3.67 -23.87 -8.04
N VAL A 245 -4.95 -23.57 -7.84
CA VAL A 245 -5.88 -23.10 -8.88
C VAL A 245 -6.46 -21.75 -8.47
N GLU A 246 -6.05 -20.71 -9.19
CA GLU A 246 -6.65 -19.38 -9.10
C GLU A 246 -7.99 -19.37 -9.85
N ASN A 247 -9.07 -19.66 -9.13
CA ASN A 247 -10.43 -19.62 -9.66
C ASN A 247 -10.91 -18.18 -9.83
N VAL A 248 -11.57 -17.91 -10.95
CA VAL A 248 -12.22 -16.63 -11.23
C VAL A 248 -13.66 -16.83 -11.68
N VAL A 249 -14.48 -15.82 -11.42
CA VAL A 249 -15.88 -15.77 -11.85
C VAL A 249 -16.07 -14.80 -13.01
N THR A 250 -17.12 -15.03 -13.78
CA THR A 250 -17.53 -14.18 -14.90
C THR A 250 -17.68 -12.73 -14.45
N GLY A 251 -17.07 -11.80 -15.19
CA GLY A 251 -17.05 -10.36 -14.89
C GLY A 251 -15.97 -9.92 -13.90
N GLN A 252 -15.25 -10.84 -13.23
CA GLN A 252 -14.16 -10.50 -12.32
C GLN A 252 -13.02 -9.79 -13.07
N ILE A 253 -12.51 -8.70 -12.50
CA ILE A 253 -11.36 -7.98 -13.04
C ILE A 253 -10.09 -8.81 -12.81
N LEU A 254 -9.37 -9.09 -13.89
CA LEU A 254 -8.14 -9.88 -13.89
C LEU A 254 -6.89 -9.00 -13.90
N ALA A 255 -6.94 -7.90 -14.64
CA ALA A 255 -5.85 -6.93 -14.71
C ALA A 255 -6.34 -5.53 -15.06
N GLU A 256 -5.59 -4.53 -14.61
CA GLU A 256 -5.84 -3.11 -14.88
C GLU A 256 -4.56 -2.45 -15.39
N LYS A 257 -4.66 -1.72 -16.50
CA LYS A 257 -3.59 -0.90 -17.04
C LYS A 257 -3.56 0.43 -16.27
N ILE A 258 -2.45 0.70 -15.63
CA ILE A 258 -2.09 2.03 -15.11
C ILE A 258 -1.51 2.80 -16.30
N PRO A 259 -2.16 3.89 -16.76
CA PRO A 259 -1.73 4.62 -17.95
C PRO A 259 -0.39 5.34 -17.72
N ALA A 260 0.33 5.56 -18.81
CA ALA A 260 1.56 6.35 -18.79
C ALA A 260 1.26 7.81 -18.43
N GLU A 261 2.14 8.42 -17.64
CA GLU A 261 2.05 9.84 -17.30
C GLU A 261 2.80 10.69 -18.34
N LYS A 262 2.33 11.91 -18.58
CA LYS A 262 3.05 12.89 -19.40
C LYS A 262 4.19 13.50 -18.61
N GLY A 263 5.32 13.72 -19.27
CA GLY A 263 6.40 14.50 -18.70
C GLY A 263 6.04 15.98 -18.64
N ILE A 264 6.50 16.67 -17.59
CA ILE A 264 6.39 18.12 -17.45
C ILE A 264 7.76 18.73 -17.74
N PRO A 265 7.91 19.50 -18.84
CA PRO A 265 9.17 20.15 -19.18
C PRO A 265 9.65 21.07 -18.06
N GLY A 266 10.95 21.02 -17.79
CA GLY A 266 11.61 21.94 -16.88
C GLY A 266 12.02 23.24 -17.58
N LYS A 267 12.47 24.22 -16.80
CA LYS A 267 13.06 25.46 -17.28
C LYS A 267 14.30 25.82 -16.48
N THR A 268 15.40 26.10 -17.15
CA THR A 268 16.62 26.62 -16.49
C THR A 268 16.40 28.07 -16.04
N LEU A 269 17.34 28.61 -15.27
CA LEU A 269 17.33 30.01 -14.82
C LEU A 269 17.29 31.02 -15.97
N PHE A 270 17.82 30.64 -17.14
CA PHE A 270 17.82 31.45 -18.36
C PHE A 270 16.54 31.29 -19.20
N ASN A 271 15.51 30.63 -18.65
CA ASN A 271 14.26 30.32 -19.35
C ASN A 271 14.44 29.38 -20.58
N LYS A 272 15.52 28.61 -20.63
CA LYS A 272 15.68 27.53 -21.62
C LYS A 272 14.84 26.33 -21.19
N VAL A 273 14.09 25.76 -22.12
CA VAL A 273 13.20 24.62 -21.85
C VAL A 273 14.01 23.32 -21.84
N ASN A 274 13.93 22.57 -20.74
CA ASN A 274 14.49 21.23 -20.64
C ASN A 274 13.37 20.22 -20.96
N PRO A 275 13.47 19.48 -22.08
CA PRO A 275 12.40 18.59 -22.51
C PRO A 275 12.20 17.46 -21.49
N ALA A 276 10.94 17.19 -21.18
CA ALA A 276 10.58 15.99 -20.45
C ALA A 276 10.44 14.80 -21.41
N ARG A 277 10.54 13.60 -20.83
CA ARG A 277 10.23 12.36 -21.52
C ARG A 277 8.86 11.93 -21.03
N ASP A 278 7.99 11.59 -21.96
CA ASP A 278 6.72 10.96 -21.64
C ASP A 278 6.96 9.51 -21.25
N GLY A 279 6.10 8.98 -20.38
CA GLY A 279 6.10 7.56 -20.06
C GLY A 279 5.81 6.71 -21.30
N LYS A 280 6.44 5.55 -21.41
CA LYS A 280 6.15 4.58 -22.46
C LYS A 280 4.82 3.91 -22.18
N ASP A 281 3.97 3.82 -23.20
CA ASP A 281 2.69 3.13 -23.08
C ASP A 281 2.84 1.60 -23.29
N ILE A 282 1.90 0.84 -22.72
CA ILE A 282 1.80 -0.62 -22.88
C ILE A 282 0.37 -1.01 -23.23
N ASP A 283 0.21 -1.96 -24.17
CA ASP A 283 -1.09 -2.48 -24.55
C ASP A 283 -1.51 -3.64 -23.65
N LEU A 284 -2.70 -3.52 -23.04
CA LEU A 284 -3.35 -4.65 -22.38
C LEU A 284 -4.08 -5.50 -23.43
N LYS A 285 -3.50 -6.65 -23.77
CA LYS A 285 -4.04 -7.54 -24.82
C LYS A 285 -4.92 -8.64 -24.22
N PRO A 286 -6.17 -8.82 -24.70
CA PRO A 286 -7.02 -9.90 -24.23
C PRO A 286 -6.49 -11.26 -24.71
N GLY A 287 -6.58 -12.25 -23.82
CA GLY A 287 -6.45 -13.66 -24.16
C GLY A 287 -7.81 -14.30 -24.38
N LYS A 288 -7.84 -15.63 -24.43
CA LYS A 288 -9.09 -16.36 -24.68
C LYS A 288 -10.01 -16.28 -23.45
N ASN A 289 -11.32 -16.16 -23.67
CA ASN A 289 -12.35 -16.04 -22.63
C ASN A 289 -12.10 -14.86 -21.66
N THR A 290 -11.62 -13.74 -22.20
CA THR A 290 -11.42 -12.49 -21.46
C THR A 290 -11.99 -11.32 -22.27
N ILE A 291 -12.55 -10.34 -21.57
CA ILE A 291 -13.15 -9.15 -22.18
C ILE A 291 -12.29 -7.94 -21.82
N LEU A 292 -11.87 -7.17 -22.82
CA LEU A 292 -11.22 -5.89 -22.63
C LEU A 292 -12.29 -4.78 -22.59
N SER A 293 -12.19 -3.87 -21.62
CA SER A 293 -13.06 -2.70 -21.54
C SER A 293 -12.94 -1.81 -22.78
N GLN A 294 -13.97 -1.03 -23.10
CA GLN A 294 -13.94 -0.09 -24.25
C GLN A 294 -12.74 0.87 -24.21
N ASP A 295 -12.38 1.34 -23.00
CA ASP A 295 -11.24 2.24 -22.79
C ASP A 295 -9.87 1.53 -22.87
N GLY A 296 -9.84 0.21 -23.08
CA GLY A 296 -8.60 -0.58 -23.17
C GLY A 296 -7.84 -0.78 -21.85
N ASN A 297 -8.39 -0.32 -20.72
CA ASN A 297 -7.66 -0.29 -19.44
C ASN A 297 -7.99 -1.43 -18.49
N LYS A 298 -9.12 -2.13 -18.63
CA LYS A 298 -9.51 -3.22 -17.73
C LYS A 298 -9.73 -4.50 -18.51
N LEU A 299 -9.19 -5.59 -17.98
CA LEU A 299 -9.43 -6.93 -18.51
C LEU A 299 -10.23 -7.73 -17.48
N SER A 300 -11.37 -8.28 -17.89
CA SER A 300 -12.23 -9.12 -17.06
C SER A 300 -12.40 -10.53 -17.61
N ALA A 301 -12.80 -11.46 -16.75
CA ALA A 301 -13.15 -12.82 -17.15
C ALA A 301 -14.49 -12.86 -17.89
N GLU A 302 -14.55 -13.57 -19.02
CA GLU A 302 -15.80 -13.80 -19.77
C GLU A 302 -16.60 -14.98 -19.21
N ILE A 303 -15.91 -15.95 -18.59
CA ILE A 303 -16.48 -17.19 -18.07
C ILE A 303 -15.87 -17.52 -16.70
N ASN A 304 -16.49 -18.46 -15.98
CA ASN A 304 -15.89 -19.05 -14.78
C ASN A 304 -14.77 -20.04 -15.15
N GLY A 305 -13.69 -20.06 -14.38
CA GLY A 305 -12.59 -20.99 -14.61
C GLY A 305 -11.28 -20.61 -13.93
N GLN A 306 -10.15 -21.09 -14.47
CA GLN A 306 -8.81 -20.78 -13.98
C GLN A 306 -8.15 -19.72 -14.85
N VAL A 307 -7.49 -18.74 -14.23
CA VAL A 307 -6.64 -17.80 -14.97
C VAL A 307 -5.25 -18.41 -15.20
N VAL A 308 -4.80 -18.34 -16.44
CA VAL A 308 -3.44 -18.71 -16.86
C VAL A 308 -2.84 -17.62 -17.75
N LEU A 309 -1.54 -17.38 -17.61
CA LEU A 309 -0.81 -16.48 -18.49
C LEU A 309 -0.15 -17.28 -19.63
N ILE A 310 -0.63 -17.09 -20.85
CA ILE A 310 -0.13 -17.75 -22.06
C ILE A 310 0.32 -16.67 -23.04
N ASN A 311 1.56 -16.72 -23.51
CA ASN A 311 2.14 -15.73 -24.44
C ASN A 311 1.93 -14.27 -23.97
N SER A 312 2.12 -14.04 -22.66
CA SER A 312 1.90 -12.74 -22.00
C SER A 312 0.46 -12.22 -22.03
N ARG A 313 -0.53 -13.11 -22.23
CA ARG A 313 -1.96 -12.78 -22.19
C ARG A 313 -2.67 -13.61 -21.14
N LEU A 314 -3.51 -12.95 -20.34
CA LEU A 314 -4.37 -13.66 -19.41
C LEU A 314 -5.48 -14.37 -20.18
N THR A 315 -5.61 -15.66 -19.94
CA THR A 315 -6.62 -16.53 -20.54
C THR A 315 -7.36 -17.23 -19.41
N VAL A 316 -8.68 -17.38 -19.55
CA VAL A 316 -9.50 -18.15 -18.60
C VAL A 316 -9.81 -19.51 -19.23
N GLU A 317 -9.39 -20.59 -18.58
CA GLU A 317 -9.71 -21.96 -19.00
C GLU A 317 -10.86 -22.50 -18.14
N SER A 318 -11.90 -23.04 -18.78
CA SER A 318 -13.06 -23.64 -18.11
C SER A 318 -12.87 -25.12 -17.76
N VAL A 319 -11.70 -25.69 -18.10
CA VAL A 319 -11.36 -27.09 -17.84
C VAL A 319 -10.03 -27.16 -17.09
N TYR A 320 -10.06 -27.67 -15.86
CA TYR A 320 -8.86 -27.94 -15.10
C TYR A 320 -8.39 -29.39 -15.33
N ARG A 321 -7.13 -29.55 -15.74
CA ARG A 321 -6.55 -30.87 -16.06
C ARG A 321 -5.51 -31.25 -15.02
N VAL A 322 -5.79 -32.30 -14.27
CA VAL A 322 -4.82 -32.98 -13.41
C VAL A 322 -4.19 -34.11 -14.22
N THR A 323 -2.90 -33.99 -14.58
CA THR A 323 -2.25 -34.97 -15.47
C THR A 323 -2.15 -36.37 -14.86
N ASN A 324 -1.97 -36.45 -13.54
CA ASN A 324 -1.76 -37.70 -12.80
C ASN A 324 -2.90 -37.91 -11.78
N ASP A 325 -2.55 -38.53 -10.64
CA ASP A 325 -3.48 -38.78 -9.55
C ASP A 325 -3.79 -37.50 -8.75
N VAL A 326 -5.02 -37.43 -8.24
CA VAL A 326 -5.37 -36.51 -7.15
C VAL A 326 -4.92 -37.13 -5.83
N GLY A 327 -3.96 -36.49 -5.17
CA GLY A 327 -3.26 -37.02 -4.01
C GLY A 327 -2.32 -36.01 -3.34
N PRO A 328 -1.25 -36.46 -2.64
CA PRO A 328 -0.37 -35.58 -1.87
C PRO A 328 0.28 -34.44 -2.65
N LYS A 329 0.47 -34.61 -3.97
CA LYS A 329 1.08 -33.59 -4.83
C LYS A 329 0.09 -32.56 -5.36
N SER A 330 -1.17 -32.95 -5.54
CA SER A 330 -2.20 -32.07 -6.09
C SER A 330 -3.06 -31.42 -5.00
N GLY A 331 -3.15 -32.05 -3.82
CA GLY A 331 -4.13 -31.68 -2.81
C GLY A 331 -5.55 -32.00 -3.25
N ASN A 332 -6.51 -31.48 -2.48
CA ASN A 332 -7.91 -31.43 -2.87
C ASN A 332 -8.09 -30.48 -4.06
N VAL A 333 -9.04 -30.79 -4.93
CA VAL A 333 -9.33 -29.99 -6.13
C VAL A 333 -10.71 -29.38 -5.99
N MET A 334 -10.80 -28.05 -6.04
CA MET A 334 -12.06 -27.32 -6.13
C MET A 334 -12.00 -26.37 -7.32
N PHE A 335 -12.93 -26.52 -8.26
CA PHE A 335 -12.87 -25.81 -9.52
C PHE A 335 -14.24 -25.33 -10.01
N LEU A 336 -14.32 -24.06 -10.42
CA LEU A 336 -15.55 -23.43 -10.93
C LEU A 336 -15.73 -23.70 -12.45
N GLY A 337 -15.57 -24.95 -12.84
CA GLY A 337 -15.66 -25.43 -14.22
C GLY A 337 -15.60 -26.96 -14.25
N SER A 338 -15.19 -27.54 -15.38
CA SER A 338 -15.06 -29.00 -15.49
C SER A 338 -13.66 -29.47 -15.07
N VAL A 339 -13.57 -30.63 -14.43
CA VAL A 339 -12.28 -31.21 -13.99
C VAL A 339 -12.01 -32.49 -14.77
N HIS A 340 -10.80 -32.63 -15.30
CA HIS A 340 -10.32 -33.86 -15.93
C HIS A 340 -9.11 -34.40 -15.16
N VAL A 341 -9.23 -35.60 -14.62
CA VAL A 341 -8.17 -36.31 -13.90
C VAL A 341 -7.65 -37.45 -14.77
N GLY A 342 -6.36 -37.37 -15.12
CA GLY A 342 -5.69 -38.38 -15.94
C GLY A 342 -5.37 -39.68 -15.19
N GLY A 343 -5.28 -39.62 -13.85
CA GLY A 343 -5.03 -40.76 -12.97
C GLY A 343 -6.21 -41.11 -12.05
N ASN A 344 -5.87 -41.55 -10.84
CA ASN A 344 -6.79 -41.96 -9.78
C ASN A 344 -7.12 -40.81 -8.82
N VAL A 345 -8.19 -40.95 -8.05
CA VAL A 345 -8.42 -40.14 -6.84
C VAL A 345 -8.09 -41.00 -5.63
N LEU A 346 -7.01 -40.66 -4.92
CA LEU A 346 -6.46 -41.45 -3.82
C LEU A 346 -7.27 -41.29 -2.53
N ASP A 347 -7.02 -42.21 -1.58
CA ASP A 347 -7.66 -42.23 -0.27
C ASP A 347 -7.60 -40.86 0.46
N ASN A 348 -8.75 -40.43 0.96
CA ASN A 348 -8.99 -39.22 1.75
C ASN A 348 -8.78 -37.88 1.03
N TYR A 349 -8.88 -37.85 -0.31
CA TYR A 349 -8.88 -36.63 -1.11
C TYR A 349 -10.28 -36.29 -1.63
N GLU A 350 -10.47 -35.00 -1.95
CA GLU A 350 -11.73 -34.48 -2.47
C GLU A 350 -11.55 -33.80 -3.84
N VAL A 351 -12.51 -34.03 -4.74
CA VAL A 351 -12.64 -33.33 -6.02
C VAL A 351 -14.04 -32.73 -6.13
N LYS A 352 -14.12 -31.41 -6.21
CA LYS A 352 -15.34 -30.61 -6.36
C LYS A 352 -15.30 -29.80 -7.64
N ALA A 353 -16.36 -29.87 -8.44
CA ALA A 353 -16.47 -29.14 -9.69
C ALA A 353 -17.87 -28.57 -9.93
N ALA A 354 -17.95 -27.31 -10.36
CA ALA A 354 -19.21 -26.71 -10.81
C ALA A 354 -19.64 -27.18 -12.21
N GLY A 355 -18.78 -27.95 -12.90
CA GLY A 355 -19.08 -28.57 -14.19
C GLY A 355 -19.01 -30.10 -14.11
N ASN A 356 -18.63 -30.71 -15.23
CA ASN A 356 -18.45 -32.15 -15.32
C ASN A 356 -17.13 -32.59 -14.68
N ILE A 357 -17.09 -33.80 -14.12
CA ILE A 357 -15.88 -34.44 -13.62
C ILE A 357 -15.61 -35.69 -14.45
N GLU A 358 -14.44 -35.76 -15.09
CA GLU A 358 -13.98 -36.95 -15.79
C GLU A 358 -12.71 -37.49 -15.12
N ILE A 359 -12.76 -38.74 -14.65
CA ILE A 359 -11.64 -39.43 -14.02
C ILE A 359 -11.31 -40.67 -14.85
N ARG A 360 -10.09 -40.71 -15.39
CA ARG A 360 -9.63 -41.87 -16.18
C ARG A 360 -9.32 -43.09 -15.31
N GLY A 361 -8.79 -42.87 -14.11
CA GLY A 361 -8.44 -43.92 -13.16
C GLY A 361 -9.62 -44.37 -12.29
N ALA A 362 -9.28 -44.99 -11.16
CA ALA A 362 -10.22 -45.41 -10.14
C ALA A 362 -10.38 -44.34 -9.05
N VAL A 363 -11.54 -44.36 -8.39
CA VAL A 363 -11.80 -43.57 -7.18
C VAL A 363 -11.69 -44.51 -5.98
N GLN A 364 -10.83 -44.20 -5.02
CA GLN A 364 -10.64 -45.00 -3.82
C GLN A 364 -11.50 -44.45 -2.67
N LYS A 365 -10.98 -44.38 -1.43
CA LYS A 365 -11.65 -43.80 -0.26
C LYS A 365 -11.77 -42.27 -0.34
N ALA A 366 -12.44 -41.75 -1.36
CA ALA A 366 -12.42 -40.33 -1.70
C ALA A 366 -13.83 -39.74 -1.87
N LYS A 367 -13.90 -38.40 -1.87
CA LYS A 367 -15.14 -37.66 -2.13
C LYS A 367 -15.07 -36.97 -3.49
N VAL A 368 -16.06 -37.20 -4.35
CA VAL A 368 -16.16 -36.59 -5.67
C VAL A 368 -17.54 -35.98 -5.82
N GLU A 369 -17.61 -34.67 -6.07
CA GLU A 369 -18.85 -33.91 -6.10
C GLU A 369 -18.87 -32.99 -7.33
N GLY A 370 -19.80 -33.24 -8.26
CA GLY A 370 -19.96 -32.46 -9.48
C GLY A 370 -21.37 -31.89 -9.60
N GLU A 371 -21.49 -30.64 -10.07
CA GLU A 371 -22.81 -30.13 -10.47
C GLU A 371 -23.29 -30.74 -11.79
N GLY A 372 -22.36 -31.10 -12.68
CA GLY A 372 -22.62 -31.82 -13.92
C GLY A 372 -22.45 -33.35 -13.79
N ASP A 373 -22.16 -33.99 -14.91
CA ASP A 373 -21.93 -35.44 -14.98
C ASP A 373 -20.60 -35.83 -14.32
N VAL A 374 -20.59 -36.97 -13.62
CA VAL A 374 -19.38 -37.57 -13.03
C VAL A 374 -19.08 -38.88 -13.76
N ILE A 375 -18.01 -38.89 -14.54
CA ILE A 375 -17.60 -40.02 -15.38
C ILE A 375 -16.31 -40.61 -14.82
N ILE A 376 -16.36 -41.86 -14.39
CA ILE A 376 -15.22 -42.62 -13.87
C ILE A 376 -14.99 -43.77 -14.85
N GLN A 377 -13.94 -43.68 -15.66
CA GLN A 377 -13.70 -44.66 -16.74
C GLN A 377 -13.31 -46.05 -16.20
N SER A 378 -12.69 -46.10 -15.03
CA SER A 378 -12.44 -47.34 -14.29
C SER A 378 -13.58 -47.58 -13.29
N GLY A 379 -13.30 -48.03 -12.07
CA GLY A 379 -14.31 -48.24 -11.05
C GLY A 379 -14.05 -47.49 -9.74
N ILE A 380 -14.99 -47.65 -8.83
CA ILE A 380 -14.98 -47.09 -7.49
C ILE A 380 -14.72 -48.22 -6.50
N VAL A 381 -13.69 -48.05 -5.65
CA VAL A 381 -13.33 -48.96 -4.56
C VAL A 381 -13.32 -48.17 -3.25
N GLY A 382 -14.49 -48.04 -2.64
CA GLY A 382 -14.71 -47.03 -1.61
C GLY A 382 -14.40 -47.43 -0.17
N ARG A 383 -14.34 -48.74 0.13
CA ARG A 383 -14.18 -49.27 1.49
C ARG A 383 -15.14 -48.66 2.51
N ASP A 384 -16.39 -48.45 2.08
CA ASP A 384 -17.53 -47.90 2.84
C ASP A 384 -17.41 -46.41 3.21
N GLU A 385 -16.41 -45.70 2.70
CA GLU A 385 -16.15 -44.30 3.01
C GLU A 385 -16.11 -43.39 1.77
N ALA A 386 -16.11 -43.95 0.55
CA ALA A 386 -16.19 -43.14 -0.67
C ALA A 386 -17.60 -42.61 -0.92
N VAL A 387 -17.67 -41.34 -1.30
CA VAL A 387 -18.91 -40.64 -1.61
C VAL A 387 -18.78 -39.98 -2.97
N ILE A 388 -19.63 -40.37 -3.91
CA ILE A 388 -19.68 -39.78 -5.25
C ILE A 388 -21.07 -39.17 -5.44
N GLU A 389 -21.10 -37.87 -5.72
CA GLU A 389 -22.33 -37.10 -5.83
C GLU A 389 -22.35 -36.30 -7.13
N SER A 390 -23.46 -36.38 -7.85
CA SER A 390 -23.77 -35.50 -8.98
C SER A 390 -25.10 -34.79 -8.70
N THR A 391 -25.06 -33.47 -8.52
CA THR A 391 -26.24 -32.69 -8.08
C THR A 391 -27.16 -32.27 -9.23
N GLY A 392 -26.67 -32.25 -10.48
CA GLY A 392 -27.46 -31.94 -11.67
C GLY A 392 -27.37 -32.97 -12.81
N GLY A 393 -26.44 -33.92 -12.72
CA GLY A 393 -26.13 -34.88 -13.79
C GLY A 393 -26.23 -36.35 -13.39
N SER A 394 -25.52 -37.18 -14.15
CA SER A 394 -25.45 -38.63 -14.01
C SER A 394 -24.09 -39.09 -13.49
N VAL A 395 -24.04 -40.27 -12.89
CA VAL A 395 -22.79 -40.94 -12.50
C VAL A 395 -22.56 -42.16 -13.38
N ILE A 396 -21.41 -42.20 -14.06
CA ILE A 396 -21.04 -43.29 -14.97
C ILE A 396 -19.77 -43.95 -14.43
N ALA A 397 -19.79 -45.27 -14.22
CA ALA A 397 -18.64 -46.02 -13.76
C ALA A 397 -18.55 -47.41 -14.40
N LYS A 398 -17.36 -48.01 -14.45
CA LYS A 398 -17.22 -49.41 -14.88
C LYS A 398 -17.74 -50.38 -13.82
N PHE A 399 -17.37 -50.17 -12.56
CA PHE A 399 -17.85 -50.96 -11.42
C PHE A 399 -17.87 -50.11 -10.15
N ILE A 400 -18.70 -50.51 -9.19
CA ILE A 400 -18.87 -49.81 -7.90
C ILE A 400 -18.78 -50.84 -6.78
N GLN A 401 -17.91 -50.60 -5.80
CA GLN A 401 -17.73 -51.48 -4.65
C GLN A 401 -17.60 -50.68 -3.35
N SER A 402 -18.42 -51.01 -2.36
CA SER A 402 -18.37 -50.43 -1.01
C SER A 402 -18.32 -48.89 -1.03
N ALA A 403 -19.29 -48.26 -1.71
CA ALA A 403 -19.35 -46.81 -1.87
C ALA A 403 -20.79 -46.28 -1.80
N LYS A 404 -20.90 -44.98 -1.48
CA LYS A 404 -22.15 -44.21 -1.55
C LYS A 404 -22.19 -43.38 -2.82
N ILE A 405 -23.22 -43.58 -3.64
CA ILE A 405 -23.41 -42.90 -4.92
C ILE A 405 -24.77 -42.22 -4.92
N VAL A 406 -24.79 -40.93 -5.24
CA VAL A 406 -26.01 -40.15 -5.38
C VAL A 406 -25.94 -39.40 -6.70
N ALA A 407 -26.92 -39.61 -7.57
CA ALA A 407 -27.04 -38.89 -8.84
C ALA A 407 -28.42 -38.27 -8.98
N ALA A 408 -28.47 -37.01 -9.42
CA ALA A 408 -29.73 -36.32 -9.71
C ALA A 408 -30.46 -36.94 -10.90
N GLN A 409 -29.74 -37.49 -11.88
CA GLN A 409 -30.29 -38.19 -13.04
C GLN A 409 -30.03 -39.69 -12.97
N ASP A 410 -29.16 -40.22 -13.84
CA ASP A 410 -28.96 -41.66 -14.02
C ASP A 410 -27.69 -42.15 -13.32
N VAL A 411 -27.68 -43.41 -12.91
CA VAL A 411 -26.45 -44.12 -12.56
C VAL A 411 -26.23 -45.25 -13.54
N VAL A 412 -25.14 -45.19 -14.31
CA VAL A 412 -24.81 -46.18 -15.35
C VAL A 412 -23.56 -46.93 -14.96
N VAL A 413 -23.67 -48.26 -14.85
CA VAL A 413 -22.59 -49.15 -14.43
C VAL A 413 -22.39 -50.27 -15.44
N GLN A 414 -21.15 -50.52 -15.86
CA GLN A 414 -20.89 -51.50 -16.92
C GLN A 414 -20.79 -52.95 -16.43
N GLU A 415 -20.15 -53.19 -15.27
CA GLU A 415 -19.81 -54.55 -14.82
C GLU A 415 -20.59 -54.99 -13.59
N SER A 416 -20.48 -54.26 -12.48
CA SER A 416 -21.12 -54.66 -11.23
C SER A 416 -21.26 -53.53 -10.21
N ILE A 417 -22.31 -53.64 -9.39
CA ILE A 417 -22.51 -52.85 -8.17
C ILE A 417 -22.46 -53.83 -6.99
N MET A 418 -21.53 -53.63 -6.06
CA MET A 418 -21.30 -54.55 -4.94
C MET A 418 -21.27 -53.82 -3.60
N HIS A 419 -22.06 -54.28 -2.63
CA HIS A 419 -22.08 -53.77 -1.26
C HIS A 419 -22.17 -52.24 -1.17
N SER A 420 -22.97 -51.62 -2.04
CA SER A 420 -22.97 -50.16 -2.23
C SER A 420 -24.35 -49.57 -1.95
N PHE A 421 -24.37 -48.28 -1.61
CA PHE A 421 -25.58 -47.49 -1.53
C PHE A 421 -25.66 -46.62 -2.79
N VAL A 422 -26.67 -46.84 -3.63
CA VAL A 422 -26.81 -46.14 -4.92
C VAL A 422 -28.20 -45.56 -5.02
N GLU A 423 -28.28 -44.24 -5.18
CA GLU A 423 -29.51 -43.50 -5.42
C GLU A 423 -29.43 -42.76 -6.74
N ALA A 424 -30.44 -42.94 -7.58
CA ALA A 424 -30.58 -42.21 -8.84
C ALA A 424 -31.95 -41.53 -8.89
N GLY A 425 -31.97 -40.24 -9.18
CA GLY A 425 -33.21 -39.47 -9.36
C GLY A 425 -34.04 -39.92 -10.56
N ASN A 426 -33.47 -40.69 -11.50
CA ASN A 426 -34.17 -41.21 -12.66
C ASN A 426 -34.09 -42.75 -12.77
N GLN A 427 -32.99 -43.31 -13.27
CA GLN A 427 -32.84 -44.77 -13.45
C GLN A 427 -31.43 -45.26 -13.12
N ILE A 428 -31.33 -46.56 -12.77
CA ILE A 428 -30.05 -47.24 -12.55
C ILE A 428 -29.90 -48.34 -13.59
N ILE A 429 -28.85 -48.23 -14.42
CA ILE A 429 -28.58 -49.15 -15.53
C ILE A 429 -27.27 -49.87 -15.25
N CYS A 430 -27.35 -51.14 -14.87
CA CYS A 430 -26.21 -52.03 -14.78
C CYS A 430 -26.16 -52.92 -16.04
N ALA A 431 -25.41 -52.49 -17.06
CA ALA A 431 -25.43 -53.10 -18.39
C ALA A 431 -24.01 -53.42 -18.91
N GLY A 432 -23.75 -54.71 -19.13
CA GLY A 432 -22.51 -55.22 -19.69
C GLY A 432 -22.43 -56.74 -19.55
N ARG A 433 -21.23 -57.32 -19.71
CA ARG A 433 -21.07 -58.80 -19.74
C ARG A 433 -21.51 -59.47 -18.44
N ARG A 434 -21.15 -58.89 -17.29
CA ARG A 434 -21.50 -59.40 -15.95
C ARG A 434 -22.83 -58.80 -15.46
N ALA A 435 -22.94 -57.46 -15.45
CA ALA A 435 -24.15 -56.72 -15.11
C ALA A 435 -24.84 -57.23 -13.84
N GLN A 436 -24.06 -57.39 -12.76
CA GLN A 436 -24.52 -57.96 -11.49
C GLN A 436 -24.67 -56.89 -10.41
N ILE A 437 -25.74 -56.97 -9.63
CA ILE A 437 -25.95 -56.14 -8.44
C ILE A 437 -26.01 -57.07 -7.22
N VAL A 438 -25.06 -56.93 -6.30
CA VAL A 438 -24.90 -57.83 -5.15
C VAL A 438 -24.65 -57.03 -3.89
N GLY A 439 -25.63 -57.02 -2.98
CA GLY A 439 -25.49 -56.42 -1.67
C GLY A 439 -25.63 -54.90 -1.67
N GLY A 440 -26.24 -54.39 -0.59
CA GLY A 440 -26.45 -52.95 -0.38
C GLY A 440 -27.87 -52.50 -0.71
N THR A 441 -28.02 -51.21 -0.97
CA THR A 441 -29.32 -50.54 -1.14
C THR A 441 -29.30 -49.74 -2.43
N ILE A 442 -30.22 -50.06 -3.33
CA ILE A 442 -30.33 -49.50 -4.66
C ILE A 442 -31.71 -48.85 -4.80
N ARG A 443 -31.76 -47.55 -5.06
CA ARG A 443 -33.02 -46.79 -5.14
C ARG A 443 -33.06 -45.98 -6.44
N ALA A 444 -34.13 -46.13 -7.20
CA ALA A 444 -34.33 -45.38 -8.45
C ALA A 444 -35.79 -44.96 -8.60
N THR A 445 -36.04 -43.83 -9.27
CA THR A 445 -37.41 -43.36 -9.49
C THR A 445 -38.15 -44.22 -10.52
N LYS A 446 -37.52 -44.55 -11.65
CA LYS A 446 -38.19 -45.19 -12.80
C LYS A 446 -37.86 -46.67 -12.95
N GLU A 447 -36.59 -47.00 -13.04
CA GLU A 447 -36.15 -48.35 -13.40
C GLU A 447 -34.80 -48.71 -12.77
N VAL A 448 -34.64 -49.99 -12.43
CA VAL A 448 -33.35 -50.63 -12.12
C VAL A 448 -33.16 -51.80 -13.07
N GLN A 449 -32.20 -51.68 -13.98
CA GLN A 449 -31.88 -52.70 -14.98
C GLN A 449 -30.59 -53.44 -14.59
N ALA A 450 -30.64 -54.77 -14.53
CA ALA A 450 -29.47 -55.62 -14.31
C ALA A 450 -29.67 -57.00 -14.92
N ARG A 451 -28.58 -57.73 -15.19
CA ARG A 451 -28.62 -59.12 -15.65
C ARG A 451 -28.77 -60.11 -14.50
N ILE A 452 -28.12 -59.82 -13.37
CA ILE A 452 -28.11 -60.67 -12.17
C ILE A 452 -28.38 -59.79 -10.95
N LEU A 453 -29.35 -60.19 -10.13
CA LEU A 453 -29.65 -59.54 -8.85
C LEU A 453 -29.42 -60.54 -7.71
N GLY A 454 -28.61 -60.15 -6.73
CA GLY A 454 -28.24 -60.98 -5.57
C GLY A 454 -27.11 -61.97 -5.85
N SER A 455 -26.74 -62.74 -4.83
CA SER A 455 -25.69 -63.76 -4.89
C SER A 455 -26.12 -65.06 -4.21
N GLN A 456 -25.49 -66.17 -4.58
CA GLN A 456 -25.63 -67.45 -3.88
C GLN A 456 -25.08 -67.42 -2.45
N ALA A 457 -24.34 -66.36 -2.09
CA ALA A 457 -23.84 -66.11 -0.75
C ALA A 457 -24.86 -65.41 0.17
N TYR A 458 -26.14 -65.32 -0.25
CA TYR A 458 -27.24 -64.72 0.51
C TYR A 458 -26.98 -63.28 1.00
N THR A 459 -26.22 -62.49 0.22
CA THR A 459 -25.98 -61.09 0.55
C THR A 459 -27.27 -60.28 0.38
N ALA A 460 -27.73 -59.64 1.46
CA ALA A 460 -28.94 -58.82 1.45
C ALA A 460 -28.84 -57.68 0.44
N THR A 461 -29.73 -57.70 -0.57
CA THR A 461 -29.78 -56.72 -1.66
C THR A 461 -31.16 -56.07 -1.66
N HIS A 462 -31.23 -54.80 -1.28
CA HIS A 462 -32.48 -54.05 -1.20
C HIS A 462 -32.63 -53.17 -2.44
N ILE A 463 -33.74 -53.34 -3.16
CA ILE A 463 -34.02 -52.58 -4.38
C ILE A 463 -35.38 -51.91 -4.23
N THR A 464 -35.41 -50.59 -4.34
CA THR A 464 -36.63 -49.79 -4.31
C THR A 464 -36.77 -49.05 -5.63
N VAL A 465 -37.90 -49.21 -6.31
CA VAL A 465 -38.21 -48.53 -7.57
C VAL A 465 -39.59 -47.88 -7.46
N GLY A 466 -39.76 -46.70 -8.05
CA GLY A 466 -41.08 -46.05 -8.16
C GLY A 466 -41.27 -44.82 -7.29
N THR A 467 -40.27 -44.44 -6.47
CA THR A 467 -40.30 -43.24 -5.62
C THR A 467 -39.00 -42.48 -5.77
N ASP A 468 -39.07 -41.15 -5.91
CA ASP A 468 -37.88 -40.30 -5.96
C ASP A 468 -37.08 -40.45 -4.65
N PRO A 469 -35.82 -40.92 -4.71
CA PRO A 469 -35.00 -41.12 -3.52
C PRO A 469 -34.87 -39.85 -2.65
N ARG A 470 -34.91 -38.66 -3.25
CA ARG A 470 -34.83 -37.39 -2.51
C ARG A 470 -36.05 -37.18 -1.63
N ILE A 471 -37.24 -37.50 -2.15
CA ILE A 471 -38.50 -37.43 -1.38
C ILE A 471 -38.49 -38.49 -0.28
N LEU A 472 -38.01 -39.69 -0.59
CA LEU A 472 -37.91 -40.77 0.38
C LEU A 472 -36.97 -40.40 1.54
N ASN A 473 -35.80 -39.85 1.23
CA ASN A 473 -34.84 -39.39 2.24
C ASN A 473 -35.42 -38.25 3.09
N GLN A 474 -36.09 -37.27 2.46
CA GLN A 474 -36.79 -36.21 3.20
C GLN A 474 -37.88 -36.77 4.14
N TYR A 475 -38.64 -37.77 3.69
CA TYR A 475 -39.65 -38.43 4.51
C TYR A 475 -39.01 -39.19 5.68
N GLU A 476 -37.93 -39.93 5.44
CA GLU A 476 -37.16 -40.64 6.47
C GLU A 476 -36.60 -39.65 7.51
N ASP A 477 -36.01 -38.54 7.07
CA ASP A 477 -35.46 -37.49 7.92
C ASP A 477 -36.54 -36.82 8.79
N ILE A 478 -37.67 -36.43 8.20
CA ILE A 478 -38.80 -35.84 8.94
C ILE A 478 -39.38 -36.84 9.95
N THR A 479 -39.50 -38.10 9.57
CA THR A 479 -40.03 -39.15 10.45
C THR A 479 -39.10 -39.39 11.65
N LYS A 480 -37.79 -39.36 11.41
CA LYS A 480 -36.78 -39.46 12.47
C LYS A 480 -36.85 -38.24 13.40
N LEU A 481 -36.94 -37.03 12.85
CA LEU A 481 -37.13 -35.79 13.61
C LEU A 481 -38.41 -35.82 14.47
N LEU A 482 -39.51 -36.35 13.95
CA LEU A 482 -40.75 -36.53 14.71
C LEU A 482 -40.55 -37.47 15.90
N LEU A 483 -39.89 -38.61 15.70
CA LEU A 483 -39.56 -39.57 16.76
C LEU A 483 -38.66 -38.97 17.85
N GLU A 484 -37.63 -38.23 17.46
CA GLU A 484 -36.71 -37.52 18.38
C GLU A 484 -37.46 -36.42 19.16
N THR A 485 -38.37 -35.70 18.50
CA THR A 485 -39.18 -34.67 19.15
C THR A 485 -40.16 -35.29 20.14
N ASP A 486 -40.87 -36.36 19.76
CA ASP A 486 -41.82 -37.06 20.62
C ASP A 486 -41.16 -37.69 21.85
N THR A 487 -39.95 -38.25 21.69
CA THR A 487 -39.16 -38.77 22.82
C THR A 487 -38.75 -37.65 23.76
N SER A 488 -38.23 -36.53 23.25
CA SER A 488 -37.87 -35.37 24.08
C SER A 488 -39.06 -34.73 24.79
N LEU A 489 -40.24 -34.71 24.17
CA LEU A 489 -41.48 -34.23 24.79
C LEU A 489 -41.91 -35.14 25.94
N LYS A 490 -41.86 -36.46 25.76
CA LYS A 490 -42.18 -37.44 26.81
C LYS A 490 -41.21 -37.35 28.00
N GLU A 491 -39.93 -37.08 27.75
CA GLU A 491 -38.94 -36.86 28.81
C GLU A 491 -39.23 -35.59 29.61
N LYS A 492 -39.46 -34.46 28.94
CA LYS A 492 -39.82 -33.19 29.61
C LYS A 492 -41.16 -33.24 30.36
N GLN A 493 -42.10 -34.07 29.89
CA GLN A 493 -43.36 -34.32 30.60
C GLN A 493 -43.19 -35.21 31.84
N ARG A 494 -42.12 -36.01 31.93
CA ARG A 494 -41.79 -36.81 33.12
C ARG A 494 -41.00 -36.04 34.17
N GLU A 495 -40.32 -34.96 33.78
CA GLU A 495 -39.57 -34.08 34.69
C GLU A 495 -40.43 -33.00 35.37
N LYS A 496 -41.67 -32.79 34.89
CA LYS A 496 -42.70 -31.97 35.54
C LYS A 496 -43.63 -32.84 36.38
#